data_AF-A0A7V9BT08-F1
#
_entry.id   AF-A0A7V9BT08-F1
#
_cell.length_a   1.000
_cell.length_b   1.000
_cell.length_c   1.000
_cell.angle_alpha   90.00
_cell.angle_beta   90.00
_cell.angle_gamma   90.00
#
_symmetry.space_group_name_H-M   'P 1'
#
loop_
_entity.id
_entity.type
_entity.pdbx_description
1 polymer ?
#
loop_
_entity_poly.entity_id
_entity_poly.type
_entity_poly.pdbx_seq_one_letter_code
_entity_poly.pdbx_strand_id
1 'polypeptide(L)'
;MSKRPVFTLPATGLELEYSGNNLSIRFDGDLVIEQTLGKNLTRAEATGHLTVKLPKVNADLRAGGTLTVTGDIDGGKLHGKQVVLDRQTVKCVSISALERIAIGPAKLQCDVIIAPEIVLDPKVSGRVTVVESANEVGPTKIKGGFTLADYEDTFANSEEFLAERGLTRLDGRRNGAGGSETIVPDQLPDEDEVEVEVEESLVREDEEETTDDPHSLSFDDMEPIAEPAGEAPTATATNGEDLHGKLSDALGKIVTCYEGADLPPAISELKHLVDQRDYAGLRQNITEVWNGLLGFHQKRGIRPHHQVTHAFNVIHGLVQE
;
A
#
# COMPACT_ATOMS: atom_id res chain seq x y z
N MET A 1 -20.95 -20.33 45.31
CA MET A 1 -20.49 -20.93 44.04
C MET A 1 -20.74 -19.91 42.93
N SER A 2 -19.69 -19.39 42.29
CA SER A 2 -19.87 -18.44 41.17
C SER A 2 -20.44 -19.19 39.96
N LYS A 3 -21.51 -18.66 39.34
CA LYS A 3 -22.06 -19.22 38.10
C LYS A 3 -20.97 -19.13 37.03
N ARG A 4 -20.57 -20.26 36.45
CA ARG A 4 -19.65 -20.27 35.32
C ARG A 4 -20.33 -19.54 34.16
N PRO A 5 -19.67 -18.59 33.49
CA PRO A 5 -20.24 -17.93 32.33
C PRO A 5 -20.49 -18.98 31.23
N VAL A 6 -21.66 -18.89 30.59
CA VAL A 6 -22.01 -19.71 29.43
C VAL A 6 -21.76 -18.89 28.18
N PHE A 7 -21.00 -19.45 27.24
CA PHE A 7 -20.75 -18.88 25.93
C PHE A 7 -21.52 -19.70 24.90
N THR A 8 -22.47 -19.08 24.21
CA THR A 8 -23.33 -19.75 23.23
C THR A 8 -22.97 -19.26 21.84
N LEU A 9 -22.64 -20.19 20.95
CA LEU A 9 -22.39 -19.92 19.54
C LEU A 9 -23.69 -20.10 18.75
N PRO A 10 -23.89 -19.34 17.65
CA PRO A 10 -25.01 -19.57 16.75
C PRO A 10 -24.92 -20.98 16.14
N ALA A 11 -26.07 -21.60 15.90
CA ALA A 11 -26.14 -22.98 15.41
C ALA A 11 -25.60 -23.13 13.97
N THR A 12 -25.59 -22.05 13.19
CA THR A 12 -25.21 -22.04 11.78
C THR A 12 -24.51 -20.72 11.42
N GLY A 13 -23.76 -20.72 10.31
CA GLY A 13 -23.19 -19.51 9.72
C GLY A 13 -21.86 -19.06 10.32
N LEU A 14 -21.47 -19.57 11.50
CA LEU A 14 -20.16 -19.28 12.10
C LEU A 14 -19.14 -20.37 11.75
N GLU A 15 -18.07 -19.94 11.09
CA GLU A 15 -16.88 -20.73 10.82
C GLU A 15 -15.70 -20.12 11.61
N LEU A 16 -15.04 -20.95 12.42
CA LEU A 16 -13.84 -20.58 13.16
C LEU A 16 -12.71 -21.50 12.72
N GLU A 17 -11.67 -20.93 12.14
CA GLU A 17 -10.45 -21.65 11.80
C GLU A 17 -9.32 -21.20 12.71
N TYR A 18 -8.62 -22.18 13.29
CA TYR A 18 -7.55 -21.96 14.24
C TYR A 18 -6.27 -22.65 13.76
N SER A 19 -5.19 -21.88 13.67
CA SER A 19 -3.87 -22.39 13.32
C SER A 19 -2.80 -21.71 14.16
N GLY A 20 -2.20 -22.45 15.09
CA GLY A 20 -1.15 -21.91 15.98
C GLY A 20 -1.67 -20.80 16.90
N ASN A 21 -1.24 -19.56 16.67
CA ASN A 21 -1.74 -18.39 17.41
C ASN A 21 -2.72 -17.54 16.60
N ASN A 22 -3.08 -18.00 15.40
CA ASN A 22 -3.89 -17.27 14.45
C ASN A 22 -5.34 -17.74 14.51
N LEU A 23 -6.25 -16.79 14.41
CA LEU A 23 -7.68 -17.00 14.39
C LEU A 23 -8.27 -16.34 13.14
N SER A 24 -9.00 -17.13 12.37
CA SER A 24 -9.81 -16.68 11.26
C SER A 24 -11.28 -16.89 11.58
N ILE A 25 -12.08 -15.84 11.42
CA ILE A 25 -13.52 -15.84 11.71
C ILE A 25 -14.27 -15.55 10.43
N ARG A 26 -15.28 -16.36 10.12
CA ARG A 26 -16.24 -16.06 9.07
C ARG A 26 -17.65 -16.24 9.62
N PHE A 27 -18.50 -15.26 9.34
CA PHE A 27 -19.89 -15.28 9.79
C PHE A 27 -20.87 -14.91 8.68
N ASP A 28 -21.91 -15.72 8.52
CA ASP A 28 -23.06 -15.39 7.68
C ASP A 28 -24.06 -14.52 8.45
N GLY A 29 -23.79 -13.22 8.46
CA GLY A 29 -24.56 -12.19 9.15
C GLY A 29 -23.66 -11.03 9.56
N ASP A 30 -24.06 -10.33 10.62
CA ASP A 30 -23.30 -9.24 11.20
C ASP A 30 -22.31 -9.77 12.25
N LEU A 31 -21.07 -9.31 12.19
CA LEU A 31 -20.00 -9.70 13.11
C LEU A 31 -19.49 -8.47 13.87
N VAL A 32 -19.50 -8.55 15.21
CA VAL A 32 -18.97 -7.51 16.10
C VAL A 32 -17.89 -8.12 16.99
N ILE A 33 -16.68 -7.56 16.95
CA ILE A 33 -15.52 -7.99 17.73
C ILE A 33 -15.10 -6.82 18.62
N GLU A 34 -15.44 -6.86 19.91
CA GLU A 34 -15.13 -5.77 20.86
C GLU A 34 -14.02 -6.09 21.85
N GLN A 35 -13.58 -7.35 21.88
CA GLN A 35 -12.60 -7.82 22.85
C GLN A 35 -11.56 -8.68 22.16
N THR A 36 -10.31 -8.60 22.65
CA THR A 36 -9.27 -9.52 22.21
C THR A 36 -9.67 -10.95 22.53
N LEU A 37 -9.46 -11.84 21.58
CA LEU A 37 -9.76 -13.27 21.71
C LEU A 37 -8.56 -14.03 22.30
N GLY A 38 -7.56 -13.31 22.81
CA GLY A 38 -6.28 -13.86 23.30
C GLY A 38 -5.43 -14.48 22.19
N LYS A 39 -5.80 -14.20 20.93
CA LYS A 39 -5.21 -14.73 19.69
C LYS A 39 -5.04 -13.61 18.68
N ASN A 40 -4.14 -13.82 17.73
CA ASN A 40 -3.95 -12.91 16.61
C ASN A 40 -5.09 -13.15 15.62
N LEU A 41 -5.98 -12.17 15.50
CA LEU A 41 -6.98 -12.18 14.44
C LEU A 41 -6.25 -11.98 13.12
N THR A 42 -6.22 -12.98 12.24
CA THR A 42 -5.59 -12.88 10.91
C THR A 42 -6.59 -12.59 9.82
N ARG A 43 -7.85 -13.00 10.02
CA ARG A 43 -8.94 -12.79 9.06
C ARG A 43 -10.27 -12.67 9.77
N ALA A 44 -11.09 -11.71 9.37
CA ALA A 44 -12.49 -11.63 9.76
C ALA A 44 -13.39 -11.32 8.57
N GLU A 45 -14.38 -12.15 8.33
CA GLU A 45 -15.33 -12.01 7.23
C GLU A 45 -16.78 -12.03 7.74
N ALA A 46 -17.58 -11.08 7.27
CA ALA A 46 -19.01 -11.00 7.53
C ALA A 46 -19.76 -10.83 6.20
N THR A 47 -20.85 -11.57 5.99
CA THR A 47 -21.74 -11.31 4.84
C THR A 47 -22.57 -10.03 5.03
N GLY A 48 -22.80 -9.63 6.28
CA GLY A 48 -23.40 -8.35 6.66
C GLY A 48 -22.36 -7.31 7.08
N HIS A 49 -22.65 -6.61 8.18
CA HIS A 49 -21.77 -5.60 8.77
C HIS A 49 -20.62 -6.25 9.57
N LEU A 50 -19.43 -5.67 9.49
CA LEU A 50 -18.29 -6.05 10.32
C LEU A 50 -17.85 -4.86 11.16
N THR A 51 -17.95 -4.98 12.48
CA THR A 51 -17.46 -3.97 13.43
C THR A 51 -16.34 -4.56 14.27
N VAL A 52 -15.14 -3.99 14.17
CA VAL A 52 -13.96 -4.41 14.93
C VAL A 52 -13.51 -3.27 15.82
N LYS A 53 -13.62 -3.44 17.15
CA LYS A 53 -13.18 -2.48 18.16
C LYS A 53 -12.06 -3.11 18.98
N LEU A 54 -10.86 -3.13 18.41
CA LEU A 54 -9.67 -3.71 19.04
C LEU A 54 -8.57 -2.64 19.05
N PRO A 55 -7.77 -2.51 20.12
CA PRO A 55 -6.72 -1.49 20.18
C PRO A 55 -5.73 -1.55 19.01
N LYS A 56 -5.43 -2.77 18.55
CA LYS A 56 -4.58 -3.04 17.39
C LYS A 56 -5.22 -4.13 16.54
N VAL A 57 -5.22 -3.95 15.22
CA VAL A 57 -5.78 -4.86 14.22
C VAL A 57 -4.70 -5.18 13.18
N ASN A 58 -4.38 -6.46 13.01
CA ASN A 58 -3.48 -6.95 11.97
C ASN A 58 -4.15 -8.14 11.26
N ALA A 59 -5.18 -7.84 10.48
CA ALA A 59 -6.06 -8.84 9.89
C ALA A 59 -6.56 -8.40 8.52
N ASP A 60 -6.85 -9.38 7.66
CA ASP A 60 -7.69 -9.16 6.49
C ASP A 60 -9.16 -9.07 6.92
N LEU A 61 -9.78 -7.92 6.69
CA LEU A 61 -11.16 -7.64 7.10
C LEU A 61 -12.06 -7.50 5.87
N ARG A 62 -13.14 -8.29 5.84
CA ARG A 62 -14.11 -8.29 4.76
C ARG A 62 -15.53 -8.17 5.29
N ALA A 63 -16.28 -7.20 4.78
CA ALA A 63 -17.72 -7.05 5.05
C ALA A 63 -18.51 -7.05 3.74
N GLY A 64 -19.64 -7.75 3.68
CA GLY A 64 -20.62 -7.59 2.60
C GLY A 64 -21.47 -6.32 2.76
N GLY A 65 -21.53 -5.75 3.97
CA GLY A 65 -22.11 -4.45 4.30
C GLY A 65 -21.05 -3.42 4.68
N THR A 66 -21.32 -2.67 5.75
CA THR A 66 -20.39 -1.67 6.30
C THR A 66 -19.30 -2.33 7.14
N LEU A 67 -18.04 -2.05 6.81
CA LEU A 67 -16.87 -2.33 7.63
C LEU A 67 -16.55 -1.10 8.49
N THR A 68 -16.64 -1.25 9.81
CA THR A 68 -16.23 -0.23 10.78
C THR A 68 -15.08 -0.78 11.61
N VAL A 69 -13.96 -0.07 11.64
CA VAL A 69 -12.79 -0.48 12.43
C VAL A 69 -12.41 0.66 13.35
N THR A 70 -12.26 0.36 14.64
CA THR A 70 -11.78 1.27 15.67
C THR A 70 -10.53 0.69 16.29
N GLY A 71 -9.44 1.45 16.20
CA GLY A 71 -8.12 1.11 16.71
C GLY A 71 -7.05 1.14 15.62
N ASP A 72 -5.79 0.99 16.01
CA ASP A 72 -4.70 1.09 15.05
C ASP A 72 -4.64 -0.14 14.15
N ILE A 73 -4.60 0.09 12.84
CA ILE A 73 -4.49 -0.96 11.83
C ILE A 73 -3.02 -1.06 11.43
N ASP A 74 -2.45 -2.25 11.52
CA ASP A 74 -1.05 -2.55 11.20
C ASP A 74 -0.97 -3.88 10.45
N GLY A 75 -1.40 -3.85 9.19
CA GLY A 75 -1.38 -4.97 8.25
C GLY A 75 -2.72 -5.18 7.55
N GLY A 76 -2.73 -6.19 6.68
CA GLY A 76 -3.93 -6.73 6.04
C GLY A 76 -4.56 -5.87 4.94
N LYS A 77 -5.72 -6.34 4.49
CA LYS A 77 -6.58 -5.72 3.48
C LYS A 77 -7.94 -5.39 4.08
N LEU A 78 -8.48 -4.22 3.75
CA LEU A 78 -9.80 -3.79 4.18
C LEU A 78 -10.74 -3.79 2.98
N HIS A 79 -11.85 -4.53 3.08
CA HIS A 79 -12.87 -4.59 2.05
C HIS A 79 -14.27 -4.50 2.65
N GLY A 80 -15.11 -3.66 2.08
CA GLY A 80 -16.51 -3.52 2.49
C GLY A 80 -17.40 -3.15 1.31
N LYS A 81 -18.71 -3.21 1.50
CA LYS A 81 -19.61 -2.40 0.67
C LYS A 81 -19.40 -0.92 0.96
N GLN A 82 -19.28 -0.61 2.25
CA GLN A 82 -18.83 0.68 2.76
C GLN A 82 -17.70 0.47 3.76
N VAL A 83 -16.72 1.36 3.81
CA VAL A 83 -15.65 1.32 4.82
C VAL A 83 -15.64 2.65 5.58
N VAL A 84 -15.72 2.56 6.91
CA VAL A 84 -15.72 3.71 7.81
C VAL A 84 -14.58 3.57 8.79
N LEU A 85 -13.62 4.48 8.71
CA LEU A 85 -12.49 4.57 9.63
C LEU A 85 -12.55 5.92 10.34
N ASP A 86 -12.49 5.92 11.67
CA ASP A 86 -12.50 7.15 12.46
C ASP A 86 -11.05 7.67 12.66
N ARG A 87 -10.79 8.42 13.73
CA ARG A 87 -9.45 8.85 14.12
C ARG A 87 -8.58 7.68 14.59
N GLN A 88 -7.68 7.22 13.73
CA GLN A 88 -6.69 6.17 14.05
C GLN A 88 -5.48 6.18 13.12
N THR A 89 -4.47 5.37 13.44
CA THR A 89 -3.36 5.08 12.51
C THR A 89 -3.75 3.89 11.64
N VAL A 90 -3.54 4.00 10.33
CA VAL A 90 -3.87 2.95 9.37
C VAL A 90 -2.65 2.65 8.51
N LYS A 91 -1.97 1.54 8.81
CA LYS A 91 -0.95 0.94 7.96
C LYS A 91 -1.50 -0.36 7.40
N CYS A 92 -1.85 -0.40 6.12
CA CYS A 92 -2.44 -1.59 5.49
C CYS A 92 -2.04 -1.67 4.02
N VAL A 93 -2.25 -2.82 3.39
CA VAL A 93 -1.92 -3.00 1.96
C VAL A 93 -2.93 -2.24 1.11
N SER A 94 -4.22 -2.45 1.35
CA SER A 94 -5.29 -1.84 0.56
C SER A 94 -6.55 -1.56 1.36
N ILE A 95 -7.26 -0.51 0.93
CA ILE A 95 -8.61 -0.17 1.38
C ILE A 95 -9.50 -0.14 0.14
N SER A 96 -10.52 -0.98 0.10
CA SER A 96 -11.44 -1.06 -1.04
C SER A 96 -12.89 -1.06 -0.58
N ALA A 97 -13.74 -0.39 -1.34
CA ALA A 97 -15.19 -0.47 -1.12
C ALA A 97 -15.97 -0.52 -2.42
N LEU A 98 -17.13 -1.20 -2.38
CA LEU A 98 -18.03 -1.28 -3.53
C LEU A 98 -18.83 0.01 -3.76
N GLU A 99 -19.09 0.79 -2.70
CA GLU A 99 -19.84 2.05 -2.80
C GLU A 99 -19.05 3.23 -2.26
N ARG A 100 -18.64 3.18 -0.99
CA ARG A 100 -18.11 4.35 -0.30
C ARG A 100 -17.01 4.04 0.71
N ILE A 101 -16.00 4.90 0.74
CA ILE A 101 -14.99 4.97 1.81
C ILE A 101 -15.15 6.33 2.50
N ALA A 102 -15.27 6.31 3.83
CA ALA A 102 -15.25 7.50 4.67
C ALA A 102 -14.13 7.36 5.70
N ILE A 103 -13.14 8.25 5.64
CA ILE A 103 -11.98 8.24 6.53
C ILE A 103 -11.94 9.57 7.29
N GLY A 104 -12.11 9.49 8.61
CA GLY A 104 -11.97 10.61 9.53
C GLY A 104 -10.51 11.06 9.71
N PRO A 105 -10.18 11.85 10.74
CA PRO A 105 -8.82 12.35 10.96
C PRO A 105 -7.80 11.23 11.25
N ALA A 106 -7.19 10.66 10.21
CA ALA A 106 -6.32 9.48 10.31
C ALA A 106 -4.90 9.73 9.74
N LYS A 107 -3.94 8.89 10.17
CA LYS A 107 -2.61 8.80 9.56
C LYS A 107 -2.54 7.54 8.69
N LEU A 108 -2.45 7.70 7.38
CA LEU A 108 -2.53 6.61 6.41
C LEU A 108 -1.14 6.22 5.88
N GLN A 109 -0.87 4.93 5.82
CA GLN A 109 0.22 4.32 5.07
C GLN A 109 -0.34 3.10 4.33
N CYS A 110 -0.77 3.29 3.09
CA CYS A 110 -1.31 2.21 2.29
C CYS A 110 -0.99 2.37 0.81
N ASP A 111 -1.05 1.28 0.06
CA ASP A 111 -0.70 1.33 -1.35
C ASP A 111 -1.87 1.83 -2.20
N VAL A 112 -3.08 1.34 -1.91
CA VAL A 112 -4.29 1.63 -2.69
C VAL A 112 -5.47 1.96 -1.80
N ILE A 113 -6.19 3.02 -2.18
CA ILE A 113 -7.56 3.29 -1.75
C ILE A 113 -8.42 3.34 -3.02
N ILE A 114 -9.46 2.51 -3.10
CA ILE A 114 -10.36 2.45 -4.25
C ILE A 114 -11.82 2.31 -3.85
N ALA A 115 -12.66 3.24 -4.30
CA ALA A 115 -14.11 3.16 -4.18
C ALA A 115 -14.78 4.17 -5.11
N PRO A 116 -16.05 3.97 -5.51
CA PRO A 116 -16.76 4.97 -6.31
C PRO A 116 -16.83 6.33 -5.62
N GLU A 117 -17.12 6.34 -4.32
CA GLU A 117 -17.13 7.54 -3.49
C GLU A 117 -16.06 7.47 -2.39
N ILE A 118 -15.16 8.44 -2.34
CA ILE A 118 -14.17 8.59 -1.27
C ILE A 118 -14.35 9.95 -0.60
N VAL A 119 -14.58 9.94 0.71
CA VAL A 119 -14.65 11.14 1.55
C VAL A 119 -13.53 11.08 2.58
N LEU A 120 -12.56 11.97 2.45
CA LEU A 120 -11.44 12.10 3.38
C LEU A 120 -11.61 13.37 4.23
N ASP A 121 -11.35 13.25 5.53
CA ASP A 121 -11.26 14.43 6.39
C ASP A 121 -10.04 15.29 5.99
N PRO A 122 -10.12 16.63 6.00
CA PRO A 122 -9.00 17.50 5.61
C PRO A 122 -7.73 17.34 6.46
N LYS A 123 -7.85 16.74 7.64
CA LYS A 123 -6.73 16.45 8.55
C LYS A 123 -6.08 15.09 8.28
N VAL A 124 -6.60 14.30 7.33
CA VAL A 124 -5.96 13.05 6.90
C VAL A 124 -4.57 13.37 6.35
N SER A 125 -3.59 12.60 6.81
CA SER A 125 -2.18 12.75 6.43
C SER A 125 -1.51 11.41 6.22
N GLY A 126 -0.33 11.40 5.61
CA GLY A 126 0.49 10.19 5.47
C GLY A 126 0.92 9.93 4.03
N ARG A 127 1.05 8.67 3.64
CA ARG A 127 1.48 8.25 2.31
C ARG A 127 0.48 7.26 1.72
N VAL A 128 -0.09 7.61 0.58
CA VAL A 128 -0.93 6.71 -0.21
C VAL A 128 -0.42 6.71 -1.63
N THR A 129 -0.16 5.54 -2.22
CA THR A 129 0.37 5.51 -3.59
C THR A 129 -0.73 5.85 -4.59
N VAL A 130 -1.84 5.10 -4.58
CA VAL A 130 -2.97 5.30 -5.51
C VAL A 130 -4.25 5.60 -4.73
N VAL A 131 -4.98 6.62 -5.18
CA VAL A 131 -6.33 6.94 -4.72
C VAL A 131 -7.22 7.04 -5.95
N GLU A 132 -8.13 6.07 -6.11
CA GLU A 132 -9.04 6.00 -7.25
C GLU A 132 -10.49 6.20 -6.78
N SER A 133 -11.12 7.26 -7.27
CA SER A 133 -12.53 7.58 -7.01
C SER A 133 -13.24 8.20 -8.21
N ALA A 134 -14.57 8.10 -8.23
CA ALA A 134 -15.40 8.78 -9.22
C ALA A 134 -15.78 10.21 -8.82
N ASN A 135 -15.62 10.57 -7.53
CA ASN A 135 -15.78 11.92 -7.01
C ASN A 135 -14.44 12.62 -6.76
N GLU A 136 -14.49 13.93 -6.58
CA GLU A 136 -13.34 14.72 -6.10
C GLU A 136 -13.12 14.45 -4.60
N VAL A 137 -11.89 14.08 -4.23
CA VAL A 137 -11.52 13.62 -2.89
C VAL A 137 -11.41 14.78 -1.86
N GLY A 138 -11.37 16.02 -2.35
CA GLY A 138 -11.17 17.21 -1.52
C GLY A 138 -9.72 17.39 -1.03
N PRO A 139 -9.42 18.49 -0.33
CA PRO A 139 -8.06 18.79 0.13
C PRO A 139 -7.63 17.83 1.25
N THR A 140 -6.42 17.27 1.13
CA THR A 140 -5.82 16.42 2.18
C THR A 140 -4.32 16.70 2.34
N LYS A 141 -3.71 16.18 3.40
CA LYS A 141 -2.25 16.23 3.63
C LYS A 141 -1.57 14.90 3.26
N ILE A 142 -2.20 14.09 2.41
CA ILE A 142 -1.63 12.83 1.94
C ILE A 142 -0.55 13.12 0.91
N LYS A 143 0.61 12.49 1.06
CA LYS A 143 1.65 12.44 0.03
C LYS A 143 1.36 11.29 -0.94
N GLY A 144 1.47 11.55 -2.24
CA GLY A 144 1.10 10.62 -3.30
C GLY A 144 -0.33 10.86 -3.78
N GLY A 145 -1.15 9.81 -3.88
CA GLY A 145 -2.53 9.90 -4.33
C GLY A 145 -2.67 9.99 -5.84
N PHE A 146 -1.87 9.21 -6.58
CA PHE A 146 -2.02 9.10 -8.03
C PHE A 146 -3.39 8.52 -8.38
N THR A 147 -4.03 9.04 -9.41
CA THR A 147 -5.11 8.29 -10.06
C THR A 147 -4.52 7.05 -10.74
N LEU A 148 -5.34 6.04 -11.03
CA LEU A 148 -4.84 4.88 -11.77
C LEU A 148 -4.31 5.26 -13.17
N ALA A 149 -4.88 6.29 -13.79
CA ALA A 149 -4.40 6.81 -15.06
C ALA A 149 -2.99 7.44 -14.93
N ASP A 150 -2.79 8.32 -13.94
CA ASP A 150 -1.47 8.92 -13.70
C ASP A 150 -0.42 7.86 -13.33
N TYR A 151 -0.85 6.86 -12.56
CA TYR A 151 0.01 5.73 -12.21
C TYR A 151 0.38 4.91 -13.44
N GLU A 152 -0.58 4.61 -14.32
CA GLU A 152 -0.33 3.92 -15.58
C GLU A 152 0.62 4.72 -16.48
N ASP A 153 0.43 6.03 -16.62
CA ASP A 153 1.29 6.87 -17.44
C ASP A 153 2.73 6.94 -16.90
N THR A 154 2.90 6.82 -15.59
CA THR A 154 4.21 6.87 -14.93
C THR A 154 4.92 5.52 -14.86
N PHE A 155 4.17 4.42 -14.69
CA PHE A 155 4.73 3.10 -14.36
C PHE A 155 4.33 1.97 -15.33
N ALA A 156 3.35 2.19 -16.23
CA ALA A 156 2.88 1.28 -17.27
C ALA A 156 2.49 -0.15 -16.79
N ASN A 157 1.97 -0.27 -15.57
CA ASN A 157 1.67 -1.56 -14.95
C ASN A 157 0.55 -1.53 -13.89
N SER A 158 -0.41 -0.61 -14.00
CA SER A 158 -1.44 -0.43 -12.97
C SER A 158 -2.35 -1.66 -12.79
N GLU A 159 -2.58 -2.47 -13.84
CA GLU A 159 -3.36 -3.72 -13.72
C GLU A 159 -2.64 -4.78 -12.88
N GLU A 160 -1.36 -5.00 -13.13
CA GLU A 160 -0.53 -5.93 -12.34
C GLU A 160 -0.44 -5.46 -10.88
N PHE A 161 -0.22 -4.16 -10.68
CA PHE A 161 -0.19 -3.53 -9.36
C PHE A 161 -1.48 -3.75 -8.54
N LEU A 162 -2.65 -3.67 -9.18
CA LEU A 162 -3.93 -3.98 -8.54
C LEU A 162 -4.12 -5.47 -8.31
N ALA A 163 -3.75 -6.31 -9.28
CA ALA A 163 -3.89 -7.76 -9.21
C ALA A 163 -3.08 -8.36 -8.05
N GLU A 164 -1.85 -7.90 -7.82
CA GLU A 164 -1.01 -8.28 -6.66
C GLU A 164 -1.72 -7.98 -5.32
N ARG A 165 -2.51 -6.91 -5.29
CA ARG A 165 -3.27 -6.49 -4.11
C ARG A 165 -4.63 -7.17 -4.02
N GLY A 166 -5.00 -7.98 -5.01
CA GLY A 166 -6.28 -8.67 -5.10
C GLY A 166 -7.43 -7.71 -5.40
N LEU A 167 -7.15 -6.63 -6.14
CA LEU A 167 -8.12 -5.61 -6.50
C LEU A 167 -8.36 -5.60 -8.01
N THR A 168 -9.52 -5.09 -8.40
CA THR A 168 -9.89 -4.81 -9.79
C THR A 168 -10.06 -3.31 -9.97
N ARG A 169 -9.88 -2.81 -11.20
CA ARG A 169 -10.16 -1.41 -11.51
C ARG A 169 -11.61 -1.08 -11.16
N LEU A 170 -11.86 0.18 -10.84
CA LEU A 170 -13.20 0.70 -10.81
C LEU A 170 -13.68 0.70 -12.26
N ASP A 171 -14.42 -0.32 -12.67
CA ASP A 171 -14.96 -0.36 -14.03
C ASP A 171 -15.71 0.95 -14.24
N GLY A 172 -15.18 1.76 -15.16
CA GLY A 172 -15.66 3.10 -15.47
C GLY A 172 -17.04 3.11 -16.12
N ARG A 173 -18.00 2.40 -15.54
CA ARG A 173 -19.42 2.77 -15.58
C ARG A 173 -19.55 4.15 -14.94
N ARG A 174 -19.10 5.15 -15.70
CA ARG A 174 -19.79 6.42 -15.81
C ARG A 174 -21.27 6.05 -15.91
N ASN A 175 -22.00 6.24 -14.81
CA ASN A 175 -23.45 6.38 -14.83
C ASN A 175 -23.79 7.65 -15.63
N GLY A 176 -23.50 7.65 -16.93
CA GLY A 176 -23.98 8.61 -17.89
C GLY A 176 -25.30 8.10 -18.43
N ALA A 177 -26.41 8.36 -17.72
CA ALA A 177 -27.77 8.52 -18.25
C ALA A 177 -28.79 8.64 -17.10
N GLY A 178 -28.69 9.70 -16.31
CA GLY A 178 -29.74 10.15 -15.39
C GLY A 178 -29.74 11.66 -15.43
N GLY A 179 -30.77 12.26 -16.02
CA GLY A 179 -30.82 13.65 -16.46
C GLY A 179 -30.32 14.67 -15.44
N SER A 180 -29.45 15.57 -15.92
CA SER A 180 -29.34 16.92 -15.36
C SER A 180 -30.68 17.62 -15.62
N GLU A 181 -31.64 17.43 -14.71
CA GLU A 181 -32.69 18.43 -14.53
C GLU A 181 -32.01 19.66 -13.96
N THR A 182 -31.96 20.70 -14.79
CA THR A 182 -31.56 22.04 -14.41
C THR A 182 -32.56 22.54 -13.37
N ILE A 183 -32.25 22.34 -12.09
CA ILE A 183 -32.94 23.03 -11.00
C ILE A 183 -32.50 24.48 -11.08
N VAL A 184 -33.42 25.32 -11.54
CA VAL A 184 -33.31 26.78 -11.47
C VAL A 184 -33.25 27.16 -9.98
N PRO A 185 -32.23 27.89 -9.50
CA PRO A 185 -32.18 28.32 -8.12
C PRO A 185 -33.29 29.35 -7.87
N ASP A 186 -34.23 28.99 -7.00
CA ASP A 186 -35.20 29.92 -6.41
C ASP A 186 -34.44 30.87 -5.47
N GLN A 187 -34.78 32.15 -5.56
CA GLN A 187 -34.07 33.26 -4.94
C GLN A 187 -34.12 33.18 -3.42
N LEU A 188 -32.96 33.22 -2.76
CA LEU A 188 -32.86 33.56 -1.35
C LEU A 188 -32.80 35.08 -1.17
N PRO A 189 -33.44 35.63 -0.13
CA PRO A 189 -33.49 37.06 0.15
C PRO A 189 -32.15 37.58 0.68
N ASP A 190 -31.89 38.86 0.38
CA ASP A 190 -30.75 39.66 0.82
C ASP A 190 -30.55 39.60 2.35
N GLU A 191 -29.39 39.14 2.80
CA GLU A 191 -28.96 39.24 4.20
C GLU A 191 -27.86 40.30 4.34
N ASP A 192 -28.09 41.20 5.30
CA ASP A 192 -27.34 42.40 5.62
C ASP A 192 -25.83 42.17 5.83
N GLU A 193 -25.04 43.07 5.24
CA GLU A 193 -23.60 43.21 5.43
C GLU A 193 -23.29 43.60 6.89
N VAL A 194 -22.55 42.75 7.61
CA VAL A 194 -21.88 43.12 8.85
C VAL A 194 -20.38 43.13 8.60
N GLU A 195 -19.83 44.33 8.43
CA GLU A 195 -18.39 44.58 8.43
C GLU A 195 -17.80 44.25 9.81
N VAL A 196 -16.89 43.28 9.86
CA VAL A 196 -16.04 43.03 11.02
C VAL A 196 -14.61 43.34 10.63
N GLU A 197 -14.12 44.51 11.06
CA GLU A 197 -12.70 44.83 11.08
C GLU A 197 -11.98 43.88 12.04
N VAL A 198 -11.03 43.09 11.52
CA VAL A 198 -10.13 42.28 12.34
C VAL A 198 -8.73 42.84 12.21
N GLU A 199 -8.21 43.28 13.36
CA GLU A 199 -6.90 43.90 13.54
C GLU A 199 -5.75 42.99 13.08
N GLU A 200 -4.84 43.62 12.36
CA GLU A 200 -3.58 43.10 11.85
C GLU A 200 -2.58 42.95 13.02
N SER A 201 -2.26 41.71 13.42
CA SER A 201 -1.18 41.44 14.37
C SER A 201 0.06 40.89 13.66
N LEU A 202 1.09 41.73 13.65
CA LEU A 202 2.46 41.50 13.24
C LEU A 202 3.16 40.34 13.97
N VAL A 203 4.29 39.93 13.37
CA VAL A 203 5.47 39.25 13.92
C VAL A 203 5.46 37.72 13.88
N ARG A 204 6.29 37.13 12.99
CA ARG A 204 7.57 36.51 13.38
C ARG A 204 8.44 36.17 12.16
N GLU A 205 9.65 36.69 12.21
CA GLU A 205 10.79 36.40 11.35
C GLU A 205 11.43 35.05 11.75
N ASP A 206 12.05 34.44 10.75
CA ASP A 206 13.18 33.51 10.79
C ASP A 206 13.02 32.16 11.50
N GLU A 207 12.68 31.13 10.71
CA GLU A 207 13.21 29.77 10.90
C GLU A 207 13.85 29.32 9.58
N GLU A 208 15.17 29.14 9.63
CA GLU A 208 16.00 28.61 8.54
C GLU A 208 15.52 27.20 8.19
N GLU A 209 14.89 27.10 7.01
CA GLU A 209 14.45 25.86 6.40
C GLU A 209 15.68 25.02 6.02
N THR A 210 16.08 24.13 6.93
CA THR A 210 16.94 22.99 6.59
C THR A 210 16.17 22.13 5.59
N THR A 211 16.49 22.29 4.31
CA THR A 211 16.06 21.41 3.23
C THR A 211 16.56 19.99 3.51
N ASP A 212 15.78 19.23 4.28
CA ASP A 212 15.86 17.78 4.34
C ASP A 212 15.43 17.25 2.98
N ASP A 213 16.41 16.77 2.21
CA ASP A 213 16.22 16.16 0.90
C ASP A 213 15.28 14.95 1.04
N PRO A 214 14.02 15.02 0.58
CA PRO A 214 13.01 13.98 0.82
C PRO A 214 13.25 12.69 0.01
N HIS A 215 14.41 12.55 -0.61
CA HIS A 215 14.78 11.44 -1.50
C HIS A 215 15.93 10.55 -0.99
N SER A 216 16.41 10.72 0.24
CA SER A 216 17.28 9.73 0.88
C SER A 216 16.51 8.45 1.21
N LEU A 217 16.32 7.58 0.21
CA LEU A 217 16.05 6.15 0.44
C LEU A 217 17.32 5.56 1.07
N SER A 218 17.38 5.53 2.40
CA SER A 218 18.47 4.86 3.12
C SER A 218 18.44 3.37 2.82
N PHE A 219 19.61 2.82 2.50
CA PHE A 219 19.84 1.40 2.20
C PHE A 219 19.36 0.46 3.32
N ASP A 220 19.19 0.98 4.55
CA ASP A 220 18.66 0.25 5.72
C ASP A 220 17.21 -0.24 5.60
N ASP A 221 16.41 0.23 4.63
CA ASP A 221 15.04 -0.27 4.40
C ASP A 221 14.98 -1.52 3.50
N MET A 222 16.13 -2.04 3.05
CA MET A 222 16.21 -3.39 2.45
C MET A 222 16.21 -4.44 3.56
N GLU A 223 15.04 -4.79 4.08
CA GLU A 223 14.90 -5.99 4.91
C GLU A 223 15.28 -7.23 4.06
N PRO A 224 16.19 -8.10 4.55
CA PRO A 224 16.46 -9.36 3.88
C PRO A 224 15.19 -10.23 3.93
N ILE A 225 14.61 -10.50 2.77
CA ILE A 225 13.48 -11.42 2.64
C ILE A 225 14.01 -12.81 2.99
N ALA A 226 13.71 -13.27 4.20
CA ALA A 226 14.04 -14.61 4.65
C ALA A 226 13.29 -15.65 3.79
N GLU A 227 14.01 -16.36 2.92
CA GLU A 227 13.48 -17.53 2.24
C GLU A 227 13.20 -18.66 3.26
N PRO A 228 12.14 -19.47 3.04
CA PRO A 228 11.82 -20.60 3.90
C PRO A 228 12.92 -21.68 3.79
N ALA A 229 13.47 -22.05 4.94
CA ALA A 229 14.51 -23.07 5.10
C ALA A 229 14.08 -24.44 4.52
N GLY A 230 14.52 -24.72 3.30
CA GLY A 230 14.46 -26.03 2.66
C GLY A 230 15.85 -26.66 2.62
N GLU A 231 15.99 -27.77 3.36
CA GLU A 231 16.99 -28.85 3.29
C GLU A 231 18.35 -28.58 2.61
N ALA A 232 19.42 -28.65 3.42
CA ALA A 232 20.81 -28.52 3.00
C ALA A 232 21.26 -29.64 2.03
N PRO A 233 21.79 -29.29 0.84
CA PRO A 233 22.51 -30.23 -0.01
C PRO A 233 24.02 -30.18 0.25
N THR A 234 24.61 -31.37 0.31
CA THR A 234 26.05 -31.65 0.35
C THR A 234 26.79 -31.04 -0.84
N ALA A 235 27.87 -30.30 -0.52
CA ALA A 235 28.69 -29.55 -1.48
C ALA A 235 29.62 -30.44 -2.32
N THR A 236 29.45 -30.40 -3.64
CA THR A 236 30.44 -30.84 -4.63
C THR A 236 30.49 -29.85 -5.80
N ALA A 237 31.50 -28.98 -5.84
CA ALA A 237 32.15 -28.29 -6.98
C ALA A 237 31.37 -27.81 -8.24
N THR A 238 30.04 -27.89 -8.33
CA THR A 238 29.22 -27.38 -9.46
C THR A 238 28.62 -26.00 -9.19
N ASN A 239 28.74 -25.47 -7.96
CA ASN A 239 28.09 -24.23 -7.52
C ASN A 239 28.41 -22.99 -8.35
N GLY A 240 29.59 -22.93 -9.01
CA GLY A 240 30.01 -21.75 -9.77
C GLY A 240 29.27 -21.58 -11.11
N GLU A 241 28.88 -22.67 -11.77
CA GLU A 241 28.13 -22.60 -13.03
C GLU A 241 26.65 -22.28 -12.76
N ASP A 242 26.10 -22.85 -11.69
CA ASP A 242 24.72 -22.55 -11.26
C ASP A 242 24.56 -21.10 -10.82
N LEU A 243 25.54 -20.54 -10.10
CA LEU A 243 25.53 -19.13 -9.70
C LEU A 243 25.56 -18.18 -10.91
N HIS A 244 26.46 -18.45 -11.86
CA HIS A 244 26.56 -17.63 -13.08
C HIS A 244 25.24 -17.62 -13.86
N GLY A 245 24.62 -18.79 -14.02
CA GLY A 245 23.33 -18.92 -14.70
C GLY A 245 22.23 -18.10 -14.02
N LYS A 246 22.12 -18.17 -12.69
CA LYS A 246 21.14 -17.39 -11.91
C LYS A 246 21.39 -15.87 -12.01
N LEU A 247 22.64 -15.45 -11.91
CA LEU A 247 23.02 -14.03 -12.06
C LEU A 247 22.70 -13.51 -13.47
N SER A 248 22.99 -14.32 -14.49
CA SER A 248 22.74 -13.97 -15.88
C SER A 248 21.24 -13.88 -16.19
N ASP A 249 20.43 -14.78 -15.64
CA ASP A 249 18.95 -14.74 -15.76
C ASP A 249 18.36 -13.50 -15.07
N ALA A 250 18.78 -13.21 -13.83
CA ALA A 250 18.34 -12.02 -13.11
C ALA A 250 18.73 -10.72 -13.83
N LEU A 251 19.97 -10.65 -14.32
CA LEU A 251 20.45 -9.51 -15.12
C LEU A 251 19.68 -9.39 -16.44
N GLY A 252 19.37 -10.50 -17.10
CA GLY A 252 18.57 -10.52 -18.32
C GLY A 252 17.20 -9.86 -18.11
N LYS A 253 16.53 -10.15 -16.98
CA LYS A 253 15.27 -9.51 -16.60
C LYS A 253 15.42 -7.99 -16.44
N ILE A 254 16.51 -7.53 -15.83
CA ILE A 254 16.81 -6.09 -15.71
C ILE A 254 16.99 -5.48 -17.10
N VAL A 255 17.78 -6.09 -17.99
CA VAL A 255 18.05 -5.56 -19.33
C VAL A 255 16.77 -5.50 -20.18
N THR A 256 15.91 -6.51 -20.10
CA THR A 256 14.61 -6.52 -20.81
C THR A 256 13.69 -5.38 -20.37
N CYS A 257 13.73 -4.95 -19.09
CA CYS A 257 12.99 -3.77 -18.64
C CYS A 257 13.44 -2.45 -19.29
N TYR A 258 14.62 -2.42 -19.94
CA TYR A 258 15.14 -1.27 -20.68
C TYR A 258 15.13 -1.48 -22.20
N GLU A 259 14.48 -2.53 -22.72
CA GLU A 259 14.31 -2.70 -24.16
C GLU A 259 13.55 -1.51 -24.77
N GLY A 260 14.19 -0.81 -25.71
CA GLY A 260 13.64 0.40 -26.33
C GLY A 260 13.96 1.71 -25.59
N ALA A 261 14.68 1.65 -24.46
CA ALA A 261 15.19 2.81 -23.74
C ALA A 261 16.73 2.80 -23.65
N ASP A 262 17.31 3.90 -23.14
CA ASP A 262 18.74 3.95 -22.88
C ASP A 262 19.09 3.08 -21.66
N LEU A 263 19.97 2.10 -21.85
CA LEU A 263 20.47 1.25 -20.77
C LEU A 263 21.31 2.08 -19.79
N PRO A 264 21.02 2.06 -18.47
CA PRO A 264 21.81 2.80 -17.50
C PRO A 264 23.29 2.34 -17.48
N PRO A 265 24.27 3.25 -17.34
CA PRO A 265 25.69 2.89 -17.29
C PRO A 265 26.01 1.87 -16.19
N ALA A 266 25.37 1.99 -15.03
CA ALA A 266 25.53 1.05 -13.92
C ALA A 266 25.11 -0.39 -14.28
N ILE A 267 24.06 -0.57 -15.09
CA ILE A 267 23.65 -1.91 -15.55
C ILE A 267 24.65 -2.48 -16.57
N SER A 268 25.28 -1.59 -17.36
CA SER A 268 26.31 -2.02 -18.30
C SER A 268 27.58 -2.50 -17.57
N GLU A 269 27.94 -1.83 -16.48
CA GLU A 269 29.01 -2.25 -15.58
C GLU A 269 28.68 -3.56 -14.86
N LEU A 270 27.46 -3.69 -14.32
CA LEU A 270 26.97 -4.93 -13.73
C LEU A 270 27.06 -6.10 -14.71
N LYS A 271 26.64 -5.88 -15.95
CA LYS A 271 26.74 -6.86 -17.02
C LYS A 271 28.18 -7.25 -17.31
N HIS A 272 29.09 -6.28 -17.34
CA HIS A 272 30.51 -6.55 -17.56
C HIS A 272 31.11 -7.43 -16.46
N LEU A 273 30.81 -7.15 -15.19
CA LEU A 273 31.30 -7.93 -14.04
C LEU A 273 30.77 -9.37 -14.08
N VAL A 274 29.48 -9.55 -14.40
CA VAL A 274 28.87 -10.88 -14.55
C VAL A 274 29.47 -11.65 -15.73
N ASP A 275 29.63 -11.01 -16.89
CA ASP A 275 30.21 -11.62 -18.10
C ASP A 275 31.66 -12.07 -17.87
N GLN A 276 32.45 -11.31 -17.10
CA GLN A 276 33.82 -11.66 -16.72
C GLN A 276 33.91 -12.69 -15.57
N ARG A 277 32.78 -13.04 -14.96
CA ARG A 277 32.71 -13.85 -13.73
C ARG A 277 33.53 -13.25 -12.58
N ASP A 278 33.65 -11.93 -12.51
CA ASP A 278 34.31 -11.21 -11.42
C ASP A 278 33.33 -10.97 -10.26
N TYR A 279 33.00 -12.04 -9.54
CA TYR A 279 32.08 -11.97 -8.41
C TYR A 279 32.65 -11.20 -7.21
N ALA A 280 33.98 -11.14 -7.09
CA ALA A 280 34.64 -10.38 -6.03
C ALA A 280 34.49 -8.87 -6.27
N GLY A 281 34.75 -8.41 -7.50
CA GLY A 281 34.48 -7.05 -7.92
C GLY A 281 33.00 -6.70 -7.82
N LEU A 282 32.11 -7.60 -8.26
CA LEU A 282 30.67 -7.43 -8.12
C LEU A 282 30.24 -7.24 -6.65
N ARG A 283 30.75 -8.05 -5.73
CA ARG A 283 30.44 -7.93 -4.29
C ARG A 283 30.88 -6.58 -3.71
N GLN A 284 32.02 -6.06 -4.16
CA GLN A 284 32.54 -4.77 -3.68
C GLN A 284 31.76 -3.58 -4.26
N ASN A 285 31.28 -3.71 -5.50
CA ASN A 285 30.68 -2.61 -6.25
C ASN A 285 29.15 -2.65 -6.30
N ILE A 286 28.48 -3.68 -5.76
CA ILE A 286 27.02 -3.85 -5.90
C ILE A 286 26.23 -2.64 -5.38
N THR A 287 26.65 -2.03 -4.26
CA THR A 287 26.01 -0.83 -3.72
C THR A 287 26.23 0.40 -4.61
N GLU A 288 27.40 0.53 -5.21
CA GLU A 288 27.70 1.63 -6.15
C GLU A 288 26.88 1.50 -7.44
N VAL A 289 26.76 0.28 -7.97
CA VAL A 289 25.90 -0.04 -9.11
C VAL A 289 24.44 0.32 -8.80
N TRP A 290 23.93 -0.05 -7.62
CA TRP A 290 22.57 0.30 -7.21
C TRP A 290 22.36 1.82 -7.13
N ASN A 291 23.29 2.55 -6.49
CA ASN A 291 23.21 3.99 -6.37
C ASN A 291 23.31 4.70 -7.73
N GLY A 292 24.17 4.19 -8.62
CA GLY A 292 24.28 4.68 -9.99
C GLY A 292 22.98 4.46 -10.79
N LEU A 293 22.32 3.33 -10.57
CA LEU A 293 21.01 3.03 -11.15
C LEU A 293 19.94 3.99 -10.62
N LEU A 294 19.84 4.17 -9.30
CA LEU A 294 18.90 5.10 -8.68
C LEU A 294 19.14 6.54 -9.18
N GLY A 295 20.40 6.98 -9.22
CA GLY A 295 20.77 8.31 -9.71
C GLY A 295 20.40 8.53 -11.18
N PHE A 296 20.50 7.50 -12.02
CA PHE A 296 20.04 7.56 -13.42
C PHE A 296 18.51 7.81 -13.51
N HIS A 297 17.72 7.10 -12.71
CA HIS A 297 16.26 7.24 -12.69
C HIS A 297 15.85 8.60 -12.12
N GLN A 298 16.48 9.02 -11.01
CA GLN A 298 16.22 10.30 -10.36
C GLN A 298 16.48 11.48 -11.30
N LYS A 299 17.58 11.47 -12.07
CA LYS A 299 17.89 12.52 -13.06
C LYS A 299 16.85 12.64 -14.16
N ARG A 300 16.15 11.54 -14.47
CA ARG A 300 15.07 11.49 -15.45
C ARG A 300 13.68 11.72 -14.84
N GLY A 301 13.60 11.91 -13.52
CA GLY A 301 12.33 12.06 -12.81
C GLY A 301 11.47 10.79 -12.82
N ILE A 302 12.06 9.65 -13.13
CA ILE A 302 11.38 8.34 -13.17
C ILE A 302 11.83 7.51 -11.97
N ARG A 303 11.06 6.50 -11.58
CA ARG A 303 11.50 5.50 -10.60
C ARG A 303 11.96 4.23 -11.32
N PRO A 304 12.89 3.45 -10.74
CA PRO A 304 13.21 2.14 -11.27
C PRO A 304 11.97 1.25 -11.31
N HIS A 305 11.85 0.46 -12.37
CA HIS A 305 10.78 -0.53 -12.48
C HIS A 305 10.88 -1.54 -11.32
N HIS A 306 9.74 -2.02 -10.83
CA HIS A 306 9.70 -2.92 -9.67
C HIS A 306 10.46 -4.23 -9.95
N GLN A 307 10.36 -4.77 -11.17
CA GLN A 307 11.11 -5.96 -11.59
C GLN A 307 12.62 -5.73 -11.55
N VAL A 308 13.08 -4.51 -11.86
CA VAL A 308 14.50 -4.14 -11.77
C VAL A 308 14.95 -4.18 -10.30
N THR A 309 14.17 -3.60 -9.39
CA THR A 309 14.46 -3.63 -7.96
C THR A 309 14.48 -5.06 -7.41
N HIS A 310 13.49 -5.88 -7.76
CA HIS A 310 13.42 -7.28 -7.35
C HIS A 310 14.60 -8.10 -7.89
N ALA A 311 14.89 -8.00 -9.19
CA ALA A 311 16.01 -8.71 -9.80
C ALA A 311 17.36 -8.27 -9.19
N PHE A 312 17.49 -6.99 -8.84
CA PHE A 312 18.67 -6.48 -8.14
C PHE A 312 18.83 -7.08 -6.75
N ASN A 313 17.74 -7.22 -5.99
CA ASN A 313 17.76 -7.89 -4.68
C ASN A 313 18.18 -9.36 -4.79
N VAL A 314 17.72 -10.06 -5.84
CA VAL A 314 18.15 -11.44 -6.12
C VAL A 314 19.66 -11.49 -6.40
N ILE A 315 20.18 -10.60 -7.24
CA ILE A 315 21.62 -10.50 -7.52
C ILE A 315 22.40 -10.21 -6.23
N HIS A 316 21.92 -9.28 -5.41
CA HIS A 316 22.56 -8.94 -4.14
C HIS A 316 22.62 -10.14 -3.19
N GLY A 317 21.51 -10.88 -3.02
CA GLY A 317 21.47 -12.10 -2.21
C GLY A 317 22.45 -13.17 -2.71
N LEU A 318 22.42 -13.45 -4.02
CA LEU A 318 23.30 -14.44 -4.65
C LEU A 318 24.80 -14.09 -4.51
N VAL A 319 25.14 -12.81 -4.48
CA VAL A 319 26.53 -12.35 -4.36
C VAL A 319 26.99 -12.31 -2.90
N GLN A 320 26.09 -12.24 -1.92
CA GLN A 320 26.44 -12.26 -0.50
C GLN A 320 26.63 -13.68 0.08
N GLU A 321 26.03 -14.70 -0.53
CA GLU A 321 26.31 -16.11 -0.24
C GLU A 321 27.77 -16.52 -0.54
#